data_AF-A0A521S217-F1
#
_entry.id   AF-A0A521S217-F1
#
_cell.length_a   1.000
_cell.length_b   1.000
_cell.length_c   1.000
_cell.angle_alpha   90.00
_cell.angle_beta   90.00
_cell.angle_gamma   90.00
#
_symmetry.space_group_name_H-M   'P 1'
#
loop_
_entity.id
_entity.type
_entity.pdbx_description
1 polymer ?
#
loop_
_entity_poly.entity_id
_entity_poly.type
_entity_poly.pdbx_seq_one_letter_code
_entity_poly.pdbx_strand_id
1 'polypeptide(L)' 'MLLFRSEAHVDRWLAGREPGATIPITKLAELAAAWWHDRLSSDWQPRSREQSQAILDRLGLTGPFWSLG' A
#
# COMPACT_ATOMS: atom_id res chain seq x y z
N MET A 1 0.07 -8.78 -3.20
CA MET A 1 -0.71 -7.83 -4.02
C MET A 1 -1.09 -8.48 -5.33
N LEU A 2 -2.33 -8.29 -5.78
CA LEU A 2 -2.82 -8.76 -7.07
C LEU A 2 -3.16 -7.55 -7.94
N LEU A 3 -3.00 -7.67 -9.26
CA LEU A 3 -3.39 -6.64 -10.22
C LEU A 3 -4.64 -7.08 -10.96
N PHE A 4 -5.61 -6.18 -11.06
CA PHE A 4 -6.84 -6.40 -11.79
C PHE A 4 -7.01 -5.30 -12.81
N ARG A 5 -7.58 -5.64 -13.97
CA ARG A 5 -7.89 -4.66 -15.02
C ARG A 5 -9.10 -3.78 -14.70
N SER A 6 -9.94 -4.18 -13.73
CA SER A 6 -11.14 -3.46 -13.30
C SER A 6 -11.71 -4.06 -12.01
N GLU A 7 -12.57 -3.30 -11.33
CA GLU A 7 -13.29 -3.66 -10.12
C GLU A 7 -14.20 -4.89 -10.34
N ALA A 8 -14.84 -5.00 -11.50
CA ALA A 8 -15.65 -6.19 -11.84
C ALA A 8 -14.85 -7.51 -11.82
N HIS A 9 -13.52 -7.47 -12.06
CA HIS A 9 -12.68 -8.66 -11.90
C HIS A 9 -12.31 -8.91 -10.44
N VAL A 10 -12.23 -7.87 -9.61
CA VAL A 10 -12.08 -8.00 -8.17
C VAL A 10 -13.30 -8.70 -7.58
N ASP A 11 -14.51 -8.24 -7.91
CA ASP A 11 -15.76 -8.84 -7.41
C ASP A 11 -15.89 -10.32 -7.79
N ARG A 12 -15.61 -10.64 -9.06
CA ARG A 12 -15.61 -12.03 -9.53
C ARG A 12 -14.56 -12.88 -8.83
N TRP A 13 -13.36 -12.33 -8.64
CA TRP A 13 -12.29 -13.03 -7.95
C TRP A 13 -12.63 -13.27 -6.47
N LEU A 14 -13.21 -12.27 -5.79
CA LEU A 14 -13.63 -12.36 -4.40
C LEU A 14 -14.70 -13.43 -4.19
N ALA A 15 -15.65 -13.57 -5.11
CA ALA A 15 -16.69 -14.61 -5.06
C ALA A 15 -17.39 -14.68 -3.68
N GLY A 16 -17.73 -13.51 -3.12
CA GLY A 16 -18.40 -13.37 -1.83
C GLY A 16 -17.49 -13.35 -0.60
N ARG A 17 -16.16 -13.45 -0.75
CA ARG A 17 -15.20 -13.22 0.35
C ARG A 17 -15.07 -11.73 0.65
N GLU A 18 -14.80 -11.39 1.91
CA GLU A 18 -14.53 -10.01 2.33
C GLU A 18 -13.31 -9.43 1.58
N PRO A 19 -13.44 -8.22 1.00
CA PRO A 19 -12.32 -7.55 0.35
C PRO A 19 -11.29 -7.02 1.36
N GLY A 20 -10.03 -6.95 0.93
CA GLY A 20 -9.04 -6.07 1.56
C GLY A 20 -9.17 -4.64 1.03
N ALA A 21 -8.04 -3.94 0.87
CA ALA A 21 -8.03 -2.65 0.19
C ALA A 21 -7.74 -2.79 -1.32
N THR A 22 -8.43 -1.98 -2.12
CA THR A 22 -8.11 -1.75 -3.53
C THR A 22 -7.67 -0.30 -3.71
N ILE A 23 -6.58 -0.09 -4.46
CA ILE A 23 -6.06 1.22 -4.81
C ILE A 23 -5.71 1.26 -6.30
N PRO A 24 -5.73 2.44 -6.95
CA PRO A 24 -5.22 2.58 -8.31
C PRO A 24 -3.75 2.17 -8.42
N ILE A 25 -3.34 1.60 -9.56
CA ILE A 25 -1.94 1.20 -9.79
C ILE A 25 -0.96 2.37 -9.68
N THR A 26 -1.41 3.59 -10.00
CA THR A 26 -0.63 4.81 -9.84
C THR A 26 -0.36 5.12 -8.36
N LYS A 27 -1.36 4.95 -7.49
CA LYS A 27 -1.21 5.11 -6.04
C LYS A 27 -0.26 4.06 -5.47
N LEU A 28 -0.30 2.83 -5.99
CA LEU A 28 0.67 1.80 -5.64
C LEU A 28 2.09 2.18 -6.06
N ALA A 29 2.27 2.76 -7.25
CA ALA A 29 3.59 3.22 -7.70
C ALA A 29 4.13 4.36 -6.81
N GLU A 30 3.28 5.30 -6.39
CA GLU A 30 3.64 6.33 -5.41
C GLU A 30 4.06 5.71 -4.07
N LEU A 31 3.32 4.71 -3.59
CA LEU A 31 3.68 3.95 -2.40
C LEU A 31 5.04 3.30 -2.56
N ALA A 32 5.28 2.58 -3.66
CA ALA A 32 6.55 1.90 -3.91
C ALA A 32 7.72 2.89 -3.95
N ALA A 33 7.56 4.02 -4.65
CA ALA A 33 8.58 5.06 -4.69
C ALA A 33 8.88 5.59 -3.29
N ALA A 34 7.85 5.97 -2.51
CA ALA A 34 8.05 6.45 -1.15
C ALA A 34 8.67 5.39 -0.22
N TRP A 35 8.25 4.14 -0.36
CA TRP A 35 8.68 3.03 0.51
C TRP A 35 10.13 2.65 0.30
N TRP A 36 10.63 2.76 -0.93
CA TRP A 36 11.94 2.22 -1.33
C TRP A 36 12.95 3.28 -1.77
N HIS A 37 12.60 4.57 -1.74
CA HIS A 37 13.46 5.66 -2.24
C HIS A 37 14.89 5.67 -1.68
N ASP A 38 15.07 5.25 -0.43
CA ASP A 38 16.33 5.28 0.32
C ASP A 38 16.96 3.89 0.50
N ARG A 39 16.35 2.83 -0.04
CA ARG A 39 16.69 1.45 0.30
C ARG A 39 18.13 1.05 -0.03
N LEU A 40 18.72 1.73 -1.02
CA LEU A 40 20.08 1.50 -1.50
C LEU A 40 21.09 2.50 -0.92
N SER A 41 20.67 3.40 -0.03
CA SER A 41 21.57 4.29 0.70
C SER A 41 22.52 3.49 1.58
N SER A 42 23.78 3.90 1.68
CA SER A 42 24.76 3.33 2.63
C SER A 42 24.31 3.46 4.07
N ASP A 43 23.52 4.50 4.35
CA ASP A 43 23.06 4.86 5.70
C ASP A 43 21.66 4.32 5.99
N TRP A 44 21.12 3.46 5.10
CA TRP A 44 19.79 2.92 5.26
C TRP A 44 19.66 2.17 6.58
N GLN A 45 18.58 2.45 7.29
CA GLN A 45 18.15 1.72 8.48
C GLN A 45 16.71 1.24 8.28
N PRO A 46 16.34 0.10 8.88
CA PRO A 46 14.94 -0.31 8.92
C PRO A 46 14.06 0.79 9.51
N ARG A 47 12.96 1.12 8.83
CA ARG A 47 12.00 2.11 9.33
C ARG A 47 11.29 1.60 10.57
N SER A 48 11.08 2.49 11.54
CA SER A 48 10.16 2.24 12.65
C SER A 48 8.72 2.13 12.13
N ARG A 49 7.83 1.67 13.01
CA ARG A 49 6.40 1.59 12.70
C ARG A 49 5.83 2.98 12.45
N GLU A 50 6.18 3.96 13.27
CA GLU A 50 5.74 5.35 13.17
C GLU A 50 6.20 5.99 11.86
N GLN A 51 7.46 5.75 11.47
CA GLN A 51 7.99 6.22 10.18
C GLN A 51 7.27 5.57 9.00
N SER A 52 6.88 4.30 9.12
CA SER A 52 6.11 3.59 8.10
C SER A 52 4.67 4.08 8.02
N GLN A 53 4.02 4.35 9.15
CA GLN A 53 2.68 4.93 9.22
C GLN A 53 2.66 6.32 8.58
N ALA A 54 3.66 7.16 8.86
CA ALA A 54 3.78 8.50 8.28
C ALA A 54 3.85 8.48 6.74
N ILE A 55 4.44 7.44 6.13
CA ILE A 55 4.44 7.28 4.67
C ILE A 55 3.03 6.97 4.16
N LEU A 56 2.30 6.08 4.84
CA LEU A 56 0.92 5.74 4.47
C LEU A 56 0.01 6.97 4.59
N ASP A 57 0.08 7.69 5.70
CA ASP A 57 -0.71 8.89 5.97
C ASP A 57 -0.46 9.98 4.92
N ARG A 58 0.82 10.24 4.59
CA ARG A 58 1.21 11.22 3.56
C ARG A 58 0.66 10.89 2.18
N LEU A 59 0.46 9.60 1.87
CA LEU A 59 -0.08 9.15 0.59
C LEU A 59 -1.61 9.07 0.57
N GLY A 60 -2.27 9.38 1.69
CA GLY A 60 -3.71 9.25 1.87
C GLY A 60 -4.16 7.80 2.02
N LEU A 61 -3.25 6.87 2.33
CA LEU A 61 -3.56 5.48 2.60
C LEU A 61 -3.97 5.35 4.07
N THR A 62 -5.22 5.72 4.36
CA THR A 62 -5.77 5.81 5.71
C THR A 62 -6.89 4.80 5.94
N GLY A 63 -7.22 4.53 7.21
CA GLY A 63 -8.30 3.63 7.63
C GLY A 63 -7.78 2.31 8.20
N PRO A 64 -8.67 1.42 8.67
CA PRO A 64 -8.28 0.25 9.46
C PRO A 64 -7.28 -0.69 8.75
N PHE A 65 -7.42 -0.86 7.43
CA PHE A 65 -6.50 -1.69 6.63
C PHE A 65 -5.07 -1.15 6.62
N TRP A 66 -4.89 0.17 6.72
CA TRP A 66 -3.62 0.87 6.60
C TRP A 66 -3.02 1.30 7.95
N SER A 67 -3.67 0.95 9.06
CA SER A 67 -3.14 1.20 10.40
C SER A 67 -2.15 0.09 10.78
N LEU A 68 -0.91 0.46 11.11
CA LEU A 68 0.15 -0.50 11.43
C LEU A 68 0.16 -0.99 12.90
N GLY A 69 -0.74 -0.48 13.74
CA GLY A 69 -0.97 -0.95 15.12
C GLY A 69 -0.04 -0.35 16.16
#